data_AF-A0A0F0ICB5-F1
#
_entry.id   AF-A0A0F0ICB5-F1
#
_cell.length_a   1.000
_cell.length_b   1.000
_cell.length_c   1.000
_cell.angle_alpha   90.00
_cell.angle_beta   90.00
_cell.angle_gamma   90.00
#
_symmetry.space_group_name_H-M   'P 1'
#
loop_
_entity.id
_entity.type
_entity.pdbx_description
1 polymer ?
#
loop_
_entity_poly.entity_id
_entity_poly.type
_entity_poly.pdbx_seq_one_letter_code
_entity_poly.pdbx_strand_id
1 'polypeptide(L)'
;MSTCKLLSRQWPRYLRCPTSRISVTSFNRTAFQTRPALRRAYGSISAAELKFGQPLHETHPHILNPGELTPGITALEYAHRRSRLANRLPKHAIAVLSSAEVTYRASGIFNEYRQDSNFFYLTGFNEPNALAIIGEYFIREYDKISELMAVANDGSGDNHIFHLYVREKDPKAELWDGARSGTRAAIDVFNADETGDIERIGDILPRILSDATEIYTDIPAFNPGRSSLHRYLYGPAGTSEQLKKVVDHSKVRPLRHILNDMRVFKSEDEVVQMRRVGQASGRAFTESMRQTFTKEKDLTSFLEYNFKVKGCDTSAFVPVVAGGSNALSIHYTRNDDVLRDGDMVLVDGGGEMGTYVSDITRTWPVNGEFSDPQRDLYNAVLNVQRTCVSLCRESANVSLDKLHTIAENGLRDQLQQLGFDVSGNAMGVLFPHHLGHYVGLDVHDCPGYSRGYNLKAGQCITVEPGIYVPDSDRWPEKFRGIGIRIEDSVCVGDDSPIVLTTEAVKEVDDIEALRG
;
A
#
# COMPACT_ATOMS: atom_id res chain seq x y z
N MET A 1 3.27 -25.82 -19.85
CA MET A 1 4.34 -26.37 -19.00
C MET A 1 5.67 -26.15 -19.69
N SER A 2 6.66 -25.70 -18.91
CA SER A 2 8.10 -25.56 -19.24
C SER A 2 8.53 -24.39 -20.12
N THR A 3 8.74 -23.23 -19.48
CA THR A 3 9.88 -22.29 -19.74
C THR A 3 9.98 -21.25 -18.61
N CYS A 4 10.32 -21.68 -17.40
CA CYS A 4 10.83 -20.80 -16.34
C CYS A 4 12.08 -21.45 -15.75
N LYS A 5 13.26 -21.06 -16.24
CA LYS A 5 14.56 -21.28 -15.60
C LYS A 5 15.63 -20.63 -16.47
N LEU A 6 15.96 -19.38 -16.18
CA LEU A 6 17.25 -18.76 -16.51
C LEU A 6 17.24 -17.36 -15.90
N LEU A 7 17.48 -17.26 -14.60
CA LEU A 7 18.02 -16.07 -13.93
C LEU A 7 18.47 -16.51 -12.52
N SER A 8 19.52 -17.33 -12.47
CA SER A 8 20.25 -17.56 -11.22
C SER A 8 21.64 -18.10 -11.55
N ARG A 9 22.62 -17.21 -11.67
CA ARG A 9 24.05 -17.51 -11.49
C ARG A 9 24.84 -16.21 -11.65
N GLN A 10 25.30 -15.65 -10.54
CA GLN A 10 26.71 -15.36 -10.32
C GLN A 10 26.94 -14.98 -8.84
N TRP A 11 28.05 -15.49 -8.30
CA TRP A 11 28.79 -15.06 -7.08
C TRP A 11 28.77 -15.94 -5.81
N PRO A 12 29.90 -15.96 -5.06
CA PRO A 12 30.52 -17.22 -4.62
C PRO A 12 30.35 -17.58 -3.13
N ARG A 13 30.39 -18.90 -2.88
CA ARG A 13 30.27 -19.57 -1.58
C ARG A 13 31.59 -19.57 -0.79
N TYR A 14 31.50 -19.22 0.50
CA TYR A 14 32.43 -19.54 1.59
C TYR A 14 31.55 -19.75 2.85
N LEU A 15 31.75 -20.62 3.84
CA LEU A 15 32.67 -21.71 4.20
C LEU A 15 31.87 -22.63 5.15
N ARG A 16 32.08 -23.96 5.08
CA ARG A 16 31.53 -24.93 6.05
C ARG A 16 32.39 -25.00 7.31
N CYS A 17 31.77 -25.01 8.49
CA CYS A 17 32.43 -25.38 9.76
C CYS A 17 31.89 -26.73 10.26
N PRO A 18 32.72 -27.63 10.83
CA PRO A 18 32.36 -29.03 11.08
C PRO A 18 31.71 -29.24 12.46
N THR A 19 30.79 -30.19 12.52
CA THR A 19 30.12 -30.67 13.72
C THR A 19 31.02 -31.61 14.53
N SER A 20 31.27 -31.31 15.80
CA SER A 20 31.87 -32.23 16.76
C SER A 20 30.79 -33.01 17.50
N ARG A 21 30.94 -34.34 17.51
CA ARG A 21 30.09 -35.28 18.28
C ARG A 21 30.60 -35.35 19.72
N ILE A 22 29.72 -35.14 20.70
CA ILE A 22 29.99 -35.46 22.11
C ILE A 22 29.19 -36.70 22.49
N SER A 23 29.90 -37.71 22.99
CA SER A 23 29.37 -38.97 23.50
C SER A 23 28.77 -38.78 24.89
N VAL A 24 27.54 -39.24 25.11
CA VAL A 24 26.90 -39.26 26.43
C VAL A 24 27.03 -40.67 27.02
N THR A 25 27.76 -40.78 28.12
CA THR A 25 27.84 -41.97 28.98
C THR A 25 26.65 -42.03 29.92
N SER A 26 25.98 -43.18 29.96
CA SER A 26 24.86 -43.52 30.83
C SER A 26 25.25 -43.65 32.30
N PHE A 27 24.54 -42.98 33.20
CA PHE A 27 24.57 -43.25 34.64
C PHE A 27 23.20 -43.67 35.18
N ASN A 28 23.28 -44.56 36.16
CA ASN A 28 22.23 -45.44 36.68
C ASN A 28 21.05 -44.73 37.37
N ARG A 29 19.89 -45.37 37.24
CA ARG A 29 18.62 -45.07 37.92
C ARG A 29 18.72 -45.30 39.43
N THR A 30 18.23 -44.34 40.21
CA THR A 30 17.69 -44.56 41.56
C THR A 30 16.27 -44.00 41.61
N ALA A 31 15.32 -44.86 41.96
CA ALA A 31 13.90 -44.58 41.98
C ALA A 31 13.53 -43.72 43.21
N PHE A 32 13.03 -42.51 42.97
CA PHE A 32 12.29 -41.74 43.96
C PHE A 32 10.79 -41.87 43.69
N GLN A 33 10.04 -42.33 44.69
CA GLN A 33 8.58 -42.36 44.66
C GLN A 33 8.02 -40.93 44.66
N THR A 34 7.46 -40.50 43.53
CA THR A 34 6.73 -39.24 43.40
C THR A 34 5.23 -39.46 43.64
N ARG A 35 4.65 -38.64 44.52
CA ARG A 35 3.21 -38.48 44.74
C ARG A 35 2.47 -38.19 43.41
N PRO A 36 1.18 -38.54 43.27
CA PRO A 36 0.48 -38.42 42.00
C PRO A 36 0.35 -36.95 41.60
N ALA A 37 1.05 -36.58 40.52
CA ALA A 37 0.85 -35.31 39.84
C ALA A 37 -0.54 -35.30 39.21
N LEU A 38 -1.33 -34.29 39.53
CA LEU A 38 -2.53 -33.93 38.76
C LEU A 38 -2.10 -33.72 37.31
N ARG A 39 -2.42 -34.68 36.42
CA ARG A 39 -2.26 -34.51 34.98
C ARG A 39 -3.21 -33.42 34.52
N ARG A 40 -2.75 -32.18 34.45
CA ARG A 40 -3.33 -31.20 33.52
C ARG A 40 -3.06 -31.74 32.12
N ALA A 41 -4.10 -32.25 31.48
CA ALA A 41 -4.05 -32.56 30.06
C ALA A 41 -3.92 -31.23 29.31
N TYR A 42 -2.70 -30.88 28.91
CA TYR A 42 -2.50 -29.91 27.85
C TYR A 42 -2.86 -30.63 26.55
N GLY A 43 -4.12 -30.50 26.14
CA GLY A 43 -4.47 -30.83 24.76
C GLY A 43 -3.72 -29.88 23.85
N SER A 44 -2.77 -30.39 23.06
CA SER A 44 -2.17 -29.61 21.98
C SER A 44 -3.24 -29.41 20.91
N ILE A 45 -3.82 -28.22 20.82
CA ILE A 45 -4.67 -27.83 19.71
C ILE A 45 -3.76 -27.59 18.51
N SER A 46 -4.12 -28.13 17.34
CA SER A 46 -3.36 -27.88 16.11
C SER A 46 -3.41 -26.39 15.77
N ALA A 47 -2.31 -25.79 15.31
CA ALA A 47 -2.31 -24.40 14.86
C ALA A 47 -3.34 -24.16 13.73
N ALA A 48 -3.62 -25.18 12.91
CA ALA A 48 -4.63 -25.13 11.86
C ALA A 48 -6.08 -25.12 12.39
N GLU A 49 -6.31 -25.49 13.65
CA GLU A 49 -7.62 -25.46 14.31
C GLU A 49 -7.87 -24.13 15.05
N LEU A 50 -6.83 -23.29 15.20
CA LEU A 50 -6.97 -21.95 15.76
C LEU A 50 -7.61 -21.03 14.72
N LYS A 51 -8.50 -20.16 15.19
CA LYS A 51 -9.11 -19.12 14.36
C LYS A 51 -8.49 -17.77 14.70
N PHE A 52 -8.13 -17.00 13.68
CA PHE A 52 -7.55 -15.66 13.80
C PHE A 52 -8.44 -14.67 13.04
N GLY A 53 -8.31 -13.37 13.35
CA GLY A 53 -9.09 -12.32 12.69
C GLY A 53 -8.57 -11.95 11.30
N GLN A 54 -7.44 -12.49 10.89
CA GLN A 54 -6.92 -12.42 9.52
C GLN A 54 -6.32 -13.77 9.09
N PRO A 55 -6.14 -14.01 7.78
CA PRO A 55 -5.45 -15.19 7.28
C PRO A 55 -4.02 -15.31 7.84
N LEU A 56 -3.64 -16.52 8.26
CA LEU A 56 -2.26 -16.92 8.56
C LEU A 56 -1.88 -18.12 7.69
N HIS A 57 -0.59 -18.41 7.49
CA HIS A 57 -0.16 -19.56 6.69
C HIS A 57 -0.77 -20.88 7.17
N GLU A 58 -0.83 -21.12 8.48
CA GLU A 58 -1.34 -22.35 9.10
C GLU A 58 -2.83 -22.58 8.83
N THR A 59 -3.59 -21.49 8.60
CA THR A 59 -5.04 -21.53 8.36
C THR A 59 -5.38 -21.35 6.88
N HIS A 60 -4.56 -20.62 6.13
CA HIS A 60 -4.77 -20.22 4.74
C HIS A 60 -3.48 -20.35 3.91
N PRO A 61 -2.92 -21.57 3.76
CA PRO A 61 -1.67 -21.78 3.02
C PRO A 61 -1.80 -21.53 1.51
N HIS A 62 -3.03 -21.33 1.01
CA HIS A 62 -3.31 -20.95 -0.37
C HIS A 62 -3.23 -19.43 -0.61
N ILE A 63 -3.17 -18.62 0.46
CA ILE A 63 -3.04 -17.17 0.42
C ILE A 63 -1.60 -16.76 0.80
N LEU A 64 -1.05 -17.37 1.84
CA LEU A 64 0.23 -16.99 2.43
C LEU A 64 1.26 -18.13 2.36
N ASN A 65 2.50 -17.80 2.01
CA ASN A 65 3.64 -18.71 2.13
C ASN A 65 4.12 -18.84 3.58
N PRO A 66 4.87 -19.90 3.94
CA PRO A 66 5.45 -20.02 5.28
C PRO A 66 6.32 -18.78 5.62
N GLY A 67 6.06 -18.17 6.78
CA GLY A 67 6.79 -16.98 7.27
C GLY A 67 6.23 -15.63 6.80
N GLU A 68 5.25 -15.62 5.90
CA GLU A 68 4.50 -14.42 5.53
C GLU A 68 3.46 -14.05 6.60
N LEU A 69 3.41 -12.77 6.99
CA LEU A 69 2.30 -12.23 7.78
C LEU A 69 1.17 -11.72 6.89
N THR A 70 1.53 -11.23 5.70
CA THR A 70 0.63 -10.70 4.70
C THR A 70 1.14 -11.12 3.32
N PRO A 71 0.30 -11.12 2.26
CA PRO A 71 0.69 -11.67 0.97
C PRO A 71 2.00 -11.08 0.45
N GLY A 72 3.03 -11.92 0.32
CA GLY A 72 4.35 -11.53 -0.16
C GLY A 72 5.27 -10.84 0.85
N ILE A 73 4.82 -10.48 2.06
CA ILE A 73 5.65 -9.78 3.06
C ILE A 73 5.84 -10.64 4.31
N THR A 74 7.10 -10.88 4.67
CA THR A 74 7.47 -11.75 5.80
C THR A 74 7.39 -11.06 7.16
N ALA A 75 7.21 -11.84 8.22
CA ALA A 75 7.31 -11.36 9.61
C ALA A 75 8.65 -10.65 9.87
N LEU A 76 9.74 -11.18 9.29
CA LEU A 76 11.08 -10.61 9.38
C LEU A 76 11.17 -9.23 8.74
N GLU A 77 10.53 -9.03 7.58
CA GLU A 77 10.50 -7.70 6.96
C GLU A 77 9.76 -6.67 7.81
N TYR A 78 8.63 -7.06 8.41
CA TYR A 78 7.93 -6.20 9.36
C TYR A 78 8.81 -5.83 10.57
N ALA A 79 9.57 -6.79 11.12
CA ALA A 79 10.54 -6.52 12.18
C ALA A 79 11.61 -5.53 11.72
N HIS A 80 12.20 -5.72 10.52
CA HIS A 80 13.18 -4.78 9.96
C HIS A 80 12.61 -3.37 9.75
N ARG A 81 11.34 -3.24 9.35
CA ARG A 81 10.66 -1.93 9.23
C ARG A 81 10.60 -1.23 10.59
N ARG A 82 10.24 -1.95 11.65
CA ARG A 82 10.22 -1.42 13.03
C ARG A 82 11.62 -1.04 13.53
N SER A 83 12.63 -1.86 13.30
CA SER A 83 14.03 -1.54 13.63
C SER A 83 14.50 -0.28 12.89
N ARG A 84 14.18 -0.13 11.59
CA ARG A 84 14.49 1.08 10.81
C ARG A 84 13.78 2.32 11.35
N LEU A 85 12.53 2.20 11.78
CA LEU A 85 11.81 3.29 12.42
C LEU A 85 12.50 3.69 13.73
N ALA A 86 12.77 2.73 14.61
CA ALA A 86 13.41 2.97 15.90
C ALA A 86 14.76 3.70 15.74
N ASN A 87 15.59 3.27 14.77
CA ASN A 87 16.88 3.92 14.47
C ASN A 87 16.77 5.36 13.95
N ARG A 88 15.60 5.81 13.48
CA ARG A 88 15.33 7.18 13.05
C ARG A 88 14.73 8.05 14.15
N LEU A 89 14.25 7.44 15.25
CA LEU A 89 13.71 8.17 16.38
C LEU A 89 14.87 8.68 17.27
N PRO A 90 14.73 9.86 17.90
CA PRO A 90 15.64 10.28 18.96
C PRO A 90 15.65 9.27 20.12
N LYS A 91 16.74 9.25 20.88
CA LYS A 91 16.84 8.41 22.09
C LYS A 91 15.67 8.66 23.03
N HIS A 92 15.10 7.58 23.56
CA HIS A 92 13.92 7.60 24.46
C HIS A 92 12.66 8.22 23.84
N ALA A 93 12.60 8.41 22.52
CA ALA A 93 11.36 8.76 21.84
C ALA A 93 10.58 7.50 21.46
N ILE A 94 9.26 7.65 21.32
CA ILE A 94 8.35 6.56 20.94
C ILE A 94 7.48 6.97 19.76
N ALA A 95 7.20 6.02 18.88
CA ALA A 95 6.17 6.13 17.86
C ALA A 95 4.87 5.47 18.34
N VAL A 96 3.73 6.15 18.15
CA VAL A 96 2.41 5.65 18.53
C VAL A 96 1.48 5.69 17.31
N LEU A 97 0.95 4.53 16.93
CA LEU A 97 0.05 4.37 15.79
C LEU A 97 -1.23 3.66 16.22
N SER A 98 -2.35 4.04 15.64
CA SER A 98 -3.64 3.38 15.82
C SER A 98 -4.08 2.68 14.55
N SER A 99 -4.77 1.55 14.68
CA SER A 99 -5.50 0.95 13.56
C SER A 99 -6.56 1.91 13.00
N ALA A 100 -6.96 1.72 11.76
CA ALA A 100 -8.14 2.33 11.18
C ALA A 100 -9.41 1.88 11.93
N GLU A 101 -10.39 2.78 11.98
CA GLU A 101 -11.72 2.51 12.50
C GLU A 101 -12.59 1.78 11.47
N VAL A 102 -13.60 1.04 11.96
CA VAL A 102 -14.64 0.48 11.09
C VAL A 102 -15.52 1.64 10.60
N THR A 103 -15.66 1.76 9.27
CA THR A 103 -16.55 2.76 8.67
C THR A 103 -17.90 2.14 8.31
N TYR A 104 -18.94 2.97 8.26
CA TYR A 104 -20.32 2.52 8.08
C TYR A 104 -20.93 3.10 6.81
N ARG A 105 -21.53 2.23 5.99
CA ARG A 105 -22.35 2.62 4.83
C ARG A 105 -23.70 3.20 5.25
N ALA A 106 -24.28 2.60 6.28
CA ALA A 106 -25.53 3.01 6.91
C ALA A 106 -25.51 2.58 8.38
N SER A 107 -26.48 3.02 9.17
CA SER A 107 -26.55 2.66 10.60
C SER A 107 -26.52 1.13 10.79
N GLY A 108 -25.48 0.63 11.45
CA GLY A 108 -25.27 -0.81 11.70
C GLY A 108 -24.75 -1.62 10.50
N ILE A 109 -24.52 -1.00 9.34
CA ILE A 109 -24.02 -1.67 8.12
C ILE A 109 -22.63 -1.11 7.81
N PHE A 110 -21.60 -1.94 8.02
CA PHE A 110 -20.20 -1.57 7.80
C PHE A 110 -19.79 -1.63 6.33
N ASN A 111 -18.78 -0.85 5.96
CA ASN A 111 -18.03 -1.03 4.73
C ASN A 111 -17.02 -2.17 4.89
N GLU A 112 -16.44 -2.65 3.78
CA GLU A 112 -15.25 -3.51 3.83
C GLU A 112 -14.15 -2.80 4.64
N TYR A 113 -13.50 -3.53 5.55
CA TYR A 113 -12.47 -2.97 6.42
C TYR A 113 -11.16 -2.81 5.64
N ARG A 114 -10.58 -1.61 5.70
CA ARG A 114 -9.23 -1.32 5.19
C ARG A 114 -8.42 -0.68 6.31
N GLN A 115 -7.24 -1.25 6.58
CA GLN A 115 -6.35 -0.80 7.63
C GLN A 115 -5.69 0.55 7.28
N ASP A 116 -5.24 1.28 8.30
CA ASP A 116 -4.36 2.43 8.12
C ASP A 116 -3.01 1.98 7.54
N SER A 117 -2.58 2.59 6.43
CA SER A 117 -1.41 2.16 5.67
C SER A 117 -0.11 2.23 6.49
N ASN A 118 0.03 3.19 7.41
CA ASN A 118 1.23 3.31 8.26
C ASN A 118 1.24 2.26 9.38
N PHE A 119 0.10 2.05 10.02
CA PHE A 119 -0.09 0.99 11.00
C PHE A 119 0.16 -0.38 10.36
N PHE A 120 -0.44 -0.63 9.19
CA PHE A 120 -0.26 -1.87 8.44
C PHE A 120 1.20 -2.07 8.03
N TYR A 121 1.87 -1.03 7.50
CA TYR A 121 3.27 -1.09 7.07
C TYR A 121 4.21 -1.59 8.16
N LEU A 122 4.00 -1.22 9.42
CA LEU A 122 4.86 -1.57 10.55
C LEU A 122 4.48 -2.89 11.25
N THR A 123 3.21 -3.32 11.13
CA THR A 123 2.67 -4.41 11.97
C THR A 123 2.20 -5.62 11.18
N GLY A 124 1.70 -5.44 9.95
CA GLY A 124 0.98 -6.48 9.21
C GLY A 124 -0.36 -6.90 9.84
N PHE A 125 -0.78 -6.21 10.92
CA PHE A 125 -2.00 -6.52 11.67
C PHE A 125 -3.22 -5.84 11.03
N ASN A 126 -4.22 -6.63 10.66
CA ASN A 126 -5.36 -6.23 9.84
C ASN A 126 -6.70 -6.41 10.57
N GLU A 127 -6.76 -5.99 11.83
CA GLU A 127 -8.02 -5.88 12.58
C GLU A 127 -8.19 -4.47 13.18
N PRO A 128 -9.45 -4.02 13.37
CA PRO A 128 -9.73 -2.75 14.04
C PRO A 128 -9.50 -2.81 15.55
N ASN A 129 -9.50 -1.63 16.17
CA ASN A 129 -9.30 -1.42 17.60
C ASN A 129 -7.98 -2.02 18.08
N ALA A 130 -6.88 -1.55 17.49
CA ALA A 130 -5.54 -1.88 17.89
C ALA A 130 -4.64 -0.65 17.99
N LEU A 131 -3.61 -0.72 18.83
CA LEU A 131 -2.61 0.31 19.02
C LEU A 131 -1.21 -0.30 19.00
N ALA A 132 -0.32 0.28 18.21
CA ALA A 132 1.09 -0.07 18.17
C ALA A 132 1.93 1.03 18.83
N ILE A 133 2.88 0.63 19.67
CA ILE A 133 3.90 1.53 20.24
C ILE A 133 5.27 0.93 19.93
N ILE A 134 6.15 1.73 19.32
CA ILE A 134 7.50 1.31 18.93
C ILE A 134 8.49 2.34 19.46
N GLY A 135 9.47 1.91 20.24
CA GLY A 135 10.52 2.79 20.76
C GLY A 135 11.60 2.04 21.52
N GLU A 136 12.65 2.74 21.97
CA GLU A 136 13.75 2.12 22.71
C GLU A 136 13.29 1.56 24.08
N TYR A 137 14.01 0.55 24.56
CA TYR A 137 13.77 -0.08 25.86
C TYR A 137 13.92 0.92 27.01
N PHE A 138 12.84 1.18 27.76
CA PHE A 138 12.91 1.91 29.02
C PHE A 138 13.34 0.95 30.12
N ILE A 139 14.63 0.94 30.47
CA ILE A 139 15.10 0.20 31.65
C ILE A 139 14.38 0.78 32.87
N ARG A 140 13.42 0.02 33.42
CA ARG A 140 12.92 0.26 34.77
C ARG A 140 14.03 -0.13 35.74
N GLU A 141 14.26 0.72 36.74
CA GLU A 141 15.35 0.67 37.74
C GLU A 141 15.45 -0.66 38.55
N TYR A 142 14.57 -1.64 38.28
CA TYR A 142 14.51 -2.92 38.99
C TYR A 142 14.96 -4.16 38.19
N ASP A 143 15.24 -4.06 36.88
CA ASP A 143 15.75 -5.20 36.09
C ASP A 143 17.25 -5.08 35.78
N LYS A 144 18.08 -5.25 36.82
CA LYS A 144 19.55 -5.36 36.72
C LYS A 144 20.06 -6.57 35.92
N ILE A 145 19.17 -7.46 35.45
CA ILE A 145 19.53 -8.59 34.58
C ILE A 145 19.63 -8.15 33.11
N SER A 146 18.96 -7.06 32.72
CA SER A 146 18.95 -6.53 31.35
C SER A 146 20.28 -5.89 30.92
N GLU A 147 21.10 -5.47 31.90
CA GLU A 147 22.43 -4.90 31.66
C GLU A 147 23.40 -5.93 31.00
N LEU A 148 23.11 -7.23 31.14
CA LEU A 148 23.90 -8.31 30.53
C LEU A 148 23.45 -8.70 29.10
N MET A 149 22.26 -8.29 28.66
CA MET A 149 21.74 -8.61 27.31
C MET A 149 21.94 -7.45 26.31
N ALA A 150 22.32 -6.26 26.77
CA ALA A 150 22.78 -5.14 25.93
C ALA A 150 24.16 -5.38 25.28
N VAL A 151 24.55 -6.65 25.07
CA VAL A 151 25.86 -7.07 24.58
C VAL A 151 25.75 -7.55 23.14
N ALA A 152 26.00 -6.61 22.23
CA ALA A 152 26.57 -6.75 20.89
C ALA A 152 25.89 -5.74 19.95
N ASN A 153 26.31 -4.48 20.06
CA ASN A 153 26.02 -3.50 19.02
C ASN A 153 26.95 -3.78 17.83
N ASP A 154 26.58 -4.77 17.02
CA ASP A 154 27.26 -5.12 15.76
C ASP A 154 26.69 -4.35 14.55
N GLY A 155 25.77 -3.41 14.79
CA GLY A 155 25.06 -2.66 13.76
C GLY A 155 23.74 -3.28 13.30
N SER A 156 23.22 -4.33 13.96
CA SER A 156 21.95 -4.99 13.62
C SER A 156 20.66 -4.28 14.08
N GLY A 157 20.70 -3.33 15.03
CA GLY A 157 19.57 -2.42 15.29
C GLY A 157 18.37 -2.98 16.08
N ASP A 158 18.56 -3.99 16.94
CA ASP A 158 17.50 -4.68 17.70
C ASP A 158 17.13 -4.05 19.08
N ASN A 159 17.47 -2.78 19.34
CA ASN A 159 17.19 -2.13 20.65
C ASN A 159 15.82 -1.42 20.70
N HIS A 160 14.75 -2.04 20.21
CA HIS A 160 13.40 -1.49 20.35
C HIS A 160 12.44 -2.49 21.00
N ILE A 161 11.40 -1.97 21.65
CA ILE A 161 10.24 -2.74 22.10
C ILE A 161 9.10 -2.44 21.14
N PHE A 162 8.49 -3.48 20.61
CA PHE A 162 7.24 -3.42 19.87
C PHE A 162 6.07 -3.84 20.77
N HIS A 163 5.28 -2.86 21.19
CA HIS A 163 4.00 -3.12 21.84
C HIS A 163 2.89 -3.21 20.80
N LEU A 164 2.05 -4.24 20.90
CA LEU A 164 0.83 -4.37 20.09
C LEU A 164 -0.36 -4.68 20.98
N TYR A 165 -1.19 -3.67 21.23
CA TYR A 165 -2.44 -3.80 21.99
C TYR A 165 -3.59 -4.09 21.04
N VAL A 166 -4.33 -5.16 21.32
CA VAL A 166 -5.39 -5.68 20.44
C VAL A 166 -6.58 -6.13 21.27
N ARG A 167 -7.71 -6.37 20.62
CA ARG A 167 -8.89 -6.97 21.27
C ARG A 167 -8.55 -8.40 21.72
N GLU A 168 -8.92 -8.73 22.95
CA GLU A 168 -8.84 -10.12 23.44
C GLU A 168 -9.85 -11.03 22.72
N LYS A 169 -9.57 -12.35 22.75
CA LYS A 169 -10.51 -13.40 22.35
C LYS A 169 -11.81 -13.28 23.16
N ASP A 170 -12.95 -13.12 22.48
CA ASP A 170 -14.27 -13.09 23.09
C ASP A 170 -15.24 -14.00 22.31
N PRO A 171 -15.60 -15.19 22.84
CA PRO A 171 -16.48 -16.12 22.13
C PRO A 171 -17.84 -15.53 21.76
N LYS A 172 -18.37 -14.59 22.54
CA LYS A 172 -19.65 -13.95 22.25
C LYS A 172 -19.49 -13.00 21.07
N ALA A 173 -18.47 -12.14 21.08
CA ALA A 173 -18.24 -11.22 19.97
C ALA A 173 -17.82 -11.96 18.69
N GLU A 174 -16.99 -13.01 18.80
CA GLU A 174 -16.54 -13.79 17.65
C GLU A 174 -17.66 -14.57 16.95
N LEU A 175 -18.76 -14.86 17.66
CA LEU A 175 -19.97 -15.40 17.06
C LEU A 175 -20.62 -14.42 16.07
N TRP A 176 -20.50 -13.12 16.30
CA TRP A 176 -21.13 -12.07 15.48
C TRP A 176 -20.17 -11.49 14.45
N ASP A 177 -18.94 -11.18 14.88
CA ASP A 177 -18.00 -10.37 14.09
C ASP A 177 -16.95 -11.23 13.37
N GLY A 178 -16.93 -12.54 13.63
CA GLY A 178 -15.84 -13.42 13.23
C GLY A 178 -14.69 -13.45 14.25
N ALA A 179 -13.73 -14.33 14.02
CA ALA A 179 -12.63 -14.55 14.96
C ALA A 179 -11.78 -13.28 15.16
N ARG A 180 -11.17 -13.15 16.34
CA ARG A 180 -10.13 -12.16 16.64
C ARG A 180 -8.80 -12.86 16.76
N SER A 181 -7.67 -12.21 16.50
CA SER A 181 -6.37 -12.86 16.72
C SER A 181 -6.07 -13.01 18.22
N GLY A 182 -6.43 -12.00 19.03
CA GLY A 182 -6.19 -11.99 20.47
C GLY A 182 -4.76 -11.63 20.87
N THR A 183 -4.55 -11.29 22.14
CA THR A 183 -3.24 -10.81 22.64
C THR A 183 -2.13 -11.86 22.51
N ARG A 184 -2.46 -13.15 22.66
CA ARG A 184 -1.48 -14.21 22.48
C ARG A 184 -0.92 -14.25 21.05
N ALA A 185 -1.77 -14.07 20.05
CA ALA A 185 -1.32 -14.02 18.66
C ALA A 185 -0.47 -12.77 18.38
N ALA A 186 -0.73 -11.65 19.06
CA ALA A 186 0.11 -10.45 18.94
C ALA A 186 1.60 -10.77 19.24
N ILE A 187 1.87 -11.64 20.22
CA ILE A 187 3.22 -12.13 20.51
C ILE A 187 3.63 -13.24 19.53
N ASP A 188 2.87 -14.34 19.51
CA ASP A 188 3.28 -15.59 18.86
C ASP A 188 3.37 -15.47 17.32
N VAL A 189 2.57 -14.57 16.72
CA VAL A 189 2.46 -14.40 15.27
C VAL A 189 3.05 -13.06 14.83
N PHE A 190 2.62 -11.95 15.43
CA PHE A 190 3.04 -10.60 14.99
C PHE A 190 4.36 -10.12 15.63
N ASN A 191 4.95 -10.94 16.49
CA ASN A 191 6.23 -10.68 17.16
C ASN A 191 6.23 -9.39 17.98
N ALA A 192 5.12 -9.09 18.65
CA ALA A 192 5.09 -8.08 19.71
C ALA A 192 5.87 -8.58 20.92
N ASP A 193 6.72 -7.73 21.46
CA ASP A 193 7.45 -7.98 22.71
C ASP A 193 6.51 -7.86 23.92
N GLU A 194 5.57 -6.91 23.82
CA GLU A 194 4.61 -6.57 24.85
C GLU A 194 3.21 -6.44 24.24
N THR A 195 2.19 -6.90 24.97
CA THR A 195 0.80 -6.87 24.50
C THR A 195 -0.16 -6.68 25.66
N GLY A 196 -1.41 -6.39 25.33
CA GLY A 196 -2.50 -6.33 26.27
C GLY A 196 -3.82 -6.06 25.57
N ASP A 197 -4.90 -6.23 26.31
CA ASP A 197 -6.24 -5.91 25.82
C ASP A 197 -6.36 -4.40 25.58
N ILE A 198 -6.72 -4.03 24.35
CA ILE A 198 -6.91 -2.64 23.93
C ILE A 198 -7.93 -1.90 24.80
N GLU A 199 -8.91 -2.61 25.37
CA GLU A 199 -9.91 -2.00 26.28
C GLU A 199 -9.27 -1.41 27.55
N ARG A 200 -8.05 -1.83 27.89
CA ARG A 200 -7.27 -1.31 29.03
C ARG A 200 -6.29 -0.20 28.64
N ILE A 201 -6.30 0.25 27.38
CA ILE A 201 -5.29 1.19 26.88
C ILE A 201 -5.34 2.54 27.59
N GLY A 202 -6.51 2.96 28.09
CA GLY A 202 -6.67 4.19 28.86
C GLY A 202 -5.82 4.24 30.14
N ASP A 203 -5.56 3.08 30.76
CA ASP A 203 -4.74 2.97 31.98
C ASP A 203 -3.25 2.75 31.67
N ILE A 204 -2.97 2.09 30.54
CA ILE A 204 -1.62 1.65 30.16
C ILE A 204 -0.87 2.76 29.44
N LEU A 205 -1.52 3.40 28.47
CA LEU A 205 -0.89 4.37 27.57
C LEU A 205 -0.26 5.54 28.33
N PRO A 206 -0.93 6.23 29.27
CA PRO A 206 -0.30 7.33 30.01
C PRO A 206 0.99 6.94 30.75
N ARG A 207 1.11 5.68 31.19
CA ARG A 207 2.30 5.16 31.90
C ARG A 207 3.48 4.89 30.97
N ILE A 208 3.20 4.49 29.73
CA ILE A 208 4.24 4.28 28.73
C ILE A 208 4.72 5.64 28.19
N LEU A 209 3.77 6.54 27.93
CA LEU A 209 4.07 7.87 27.42
C LEU A 209 4.84 8.75 28.42
N SER A 210 4.63 8.58 29.73
CA SER A 210 5.31 9.40 30.75
C SER A 210 6.82 9.24 30.79
N ASP A 211 7.32 8.09 30.32
CA ASP A 211 8.74 7.78 30.32
C ASP A 211 9.44 8.30 29.05
N ALA A 212 8.68 8.69 28.03
CA ALA A 212 9.21 9.12 26.74
C ALA A 212 9.62 10.59 26.70
N THR A 213 10.73 10.89 26.02
CA THR A 213 11.22 12.26 25.82
C THR A 213 10.45 13.01 24.73
N GLU A 214 10.07 12.29 23.66
CA GLU A 214 9.27 12.78 22.54
C GLU A 214 8.28 11.70 22.07
N ILE A 215 7.12 12.11 21.58
CA ILE A 215 6.08 11.23 21.06
C ILE A 215 5.89 11.54 19.57
N TYR A 216 6.11 10.55 18.71
CA TYR A 216 5.88 10.63 17.27
C TYR A 216 4.55 9.98 16.93
N THR A 217 3.58 10.76 16.48
CA THR A 217 2.25 10.23 16.14
C THR A 217 1.49 11.16 15.20
N ASP A 218 0.61 10.56 14.40
CA ASP A 218 -0.38 11.30 13.59
C ASP A 218 -1.80 11.14 14.14
N ILE A 219 -1.97 10.49 15.29
CA ILE A 219 -3.28 10.30 15.91
C ILE A 219 -3.87 11.67 16.27
N PRO A 220 -5.05 12.02 15.74
CA PRO A 220 -5.75 13.27 16.01
C PRO A 220 -5.80 13.73 17.47
N ALA A 221 -6.05 12.78 18.39
CA ALA A 221 -6.23 13.04 19.81
C ALA A 221 -4.96 13.59 20.50
N PHE A 222 -3.79 13.39 19.90
CA PHE A 222 -2.50 13.85 20.41
C PHE A 222 -2.07 15.22 19.86
N ASN A 223 -2.85 15.80 18.94
CA ASN A 223 -2.51 17.06 18.28
C ASN A 223 -3.38 18.21 18.82
N PRO A 224 -2.91 18.98 19.82
CA PRO A 224 -3.68 20.06 20.46
C PRO A 224 -3.97 21.26 19.53
N GLY A 225 -3.34 21.32 18.35
CA GLY A 225 -3.43 22.42 17.38
C GLY A 225 -4.68 22.47 16.49
N ARG A 226 -5.75 21.71 16.75
CA ARG A 226 -6.98 21.79 15.93
C ARG A 226 -7.73 23.11 16.15
N SER A 227 -8.25 23.66 15.04
CA SER A 227 -8.95 24.96 15.03
C SER A 227 -10.12 25.01 16.02
N SER A 228 -10.43 26.19 16.53
CA SER A 228 -11.56 26.42 17.45
C SER A 228 -12.89 25.90 16.89
N LEU A 229 -13.06 25.95 15.56
CA LEU A 229 -14.24 25.43 14.86
C LEU A 229 -14.33 23.90 14.93
N HIS A 230 -13.21 23.18 14.77
CA HIS A 230 -13.18 21.73 14.94
C HIS A 230 -13.53 21.32 16.37
N ARG A 231 -13.02 22.04 17.37
CA ARG A 231 -13.31 21.77 18.79
C ARG A 231 -14.76 22.10 19.15
N TYR A 232 -15.35 23.08 18.49
CA TYR A 232 -16.75 23.47 18.65
C TYR A 232 -17.71 22.45 18.01
N LEU A 233 -17.40 21.97 16.80
CA LEU A 233 -18.25 21.03 16.05
C LEU A 233 -18.16 19.59 16.54
N TYR A 234 -16.96 19.13 16.93
CA TYR A 234 -16.70 17.73 17.29
C TYR A 234 -16.38 17.52 18.77
N GLY A 235 -16.49 18.57 19.60
CA GLY A 235 -16.14 18.55 21.01
C GLY A 235 -14.62 18.44 21.27
N PRO A 236 -14.19 18.43 22.54
CA PRO A 236 -12.91 17.83 22.87
C PRO A 236 -12.99 16.37 22.42
N ALA A 237 -12.10 15.94 21.52
CA ALA A 237 -11.88 14.50 21.33
C ALA A 237 -11.72 13.89 22.73
N GLY A 238 -12.38 12.77 23.00
CA GLY A 238 -12.53 12.15 24.33
C GLY A 238 -11.24 11.65 24.98
N THR A 239 -10.16 12.42 24.88
CA THR A 239 -8.88 12.24 25.54
C THR A 239 -9.10 12.33 27.05
N SER A 240 -8.74 11.27 27.78
CA SER A 240 -8.80 11.28 29.24
C SER A 240 -7.96 12.44 29.80
N GLU A 241 -8.38 13.01 30.94
CA GLU A 241 -7.65 14.13 31.58
C GLU A 241 -6.20 13.75 31.88
N GLN A 242 -5.95 12.48 32.19
CA GLN A 242 -4.61 11.93 32.41
C GLN A 242 -3.76 11.92 31.14
N LEU A 243 -4.30 11.42 30.03
CA LEU A 243 -3.59 11.42 28.75
C LEU A 243 -3.30 12.83 28.28
N LYS A 244 -4.25 13.75 28.46
CA LYS A 244 -4.05 15.17 28.15
C LYS A 244 -2.89 15.78 28.96
N LYS A 245 -2.80 15.53 30.26
CA LYS A 245 -1.69 15.99 31.11
C LYS A 245 -0.34 15.47 30.61
N VAL A 246 -0.24 14.19 30.25
CA VAL A 246 1.01 13.61 29.73
C VAL A 246 1.38 14.25 28.39
N VAL A 247 0.42 14.37 27.48
CA VAL A 247 0.63 14.93 26.14
C VAL A 247 0.98 16.42 26.18
N ASP A 248 0.32 17.22 27.02
CA ASP A 248 0.57 18.66 27.16
C ASP A 248 2.00 18.95 27.67
N HIS A 249 2.61 18.01 28.41
CA HIS A 249 3.99 18.10 28.89
C HIS A 249 5.02 17.37 28.00
N SER A 250 4.57 16.67 26.95
CA SER A 250 5.41 15.92 26.04
C SER A 250 5.67 16.69 24.74
N LYS A 251 6.82 16.47 24.11
CA LYS A 251 7.06 16.97 22.75
C LYS A 251 6.41 16.04 21.73
N VAL A 252 5.27 16.43 21.18
CA VAL A 252 4.58 15.67 20.13
C VAL A 252 5.06 16.11 18.74
N ARG A 253 5.41 15.17 17.88
CA ARG A 253 5.85 15.39 16.50
C ARG A 253 5.09 14.51 15.52
N PRO A 254 4.87 14.96 14.26
CA PRO A 254 4.27 14.14 13.23
C PRO A 254 5.17 12.95 12.87
N LEU A 255 4.60 11.76 12.81
CA LEU A 255 5.31 10.53 12.44
C LEU A 255 5.39 10.36 10.90
N ARG A 256 4.42 10.91 10.17
CA ARG A 256 4.23 10.77 8.72
C ARG A 256 5.49 11.03 7.90
N HIS A 257 6.30 12.01 8.27
CA HIS A 257 7.48 12.37 7.47
C HIS A 257 8.52 11.25 7.48
N ILE A 258 8.75 10.66 8.66
CA ILE A 258 9.68 9.53 8.82
C ILE A 258 9.16 8.32 8.05
N LEU A 259 7.85 8.04 8.15
CA LEU A 259 7.25 6.89 7.46
C LEU A 259 7.17 7.06 5.96
N ASN A 260 6.90 8.26 5.46
CA ASN A 260 6.96 8.55 4.02
C ASN A 260 8.36 8.30 3.46
N ASP A 261 9.41 8.76 4.16
CA ASP A 261 10.80 8.52 3.75
C ASP A 261 11.18 7.03 3.78
N MET A 262 10.47 6.20 4.56
CA MET A 262 10.66 4.76 4.60
C MET A 262 9.84 4.05 3.52
N ARG A 263 8.57 4.41 3.34
CA ARG A 263 7.61 3.80 2.40
C ARG A 263 7.86 4.17 0.95
N VAL A 264 8.48 5.32 0.68
CA VAL A 264 8.74 5.76 -0.70
C VAL A 264 9.71 4.82 -1.42
N PHE A 265 10.61 4.17 -0.67
CA PHE A 265 11.53 3.15 -1.17
C PHE A 265 10.98 1.75 -0.89
N LYS A 266 10.56 1.05 -1.94
CA LYS A 266 9.99 -0.29 -1.85
C LYS A 266 11.10 -1.33 -1.74
N SER A 267 10.94 -2.30 -0.85
CA SER A 267 11.76 -3.51 -0.83
C SER A 267 11.50 -4.36 -2.09
N GLU A 268 12.36 -5.35 -2.36
CA GLU A 268 12.15 -6.29 -3.47
C GLU A 268 10.80 -7.03 -3.34
N ASP A 269 10.44 -7.44 -2.13
CA ASP A 269 9.17 -8.12 -1.84
C ASP A 269 7.97 -7.19 -2.06
N GLU A 270 8.08 -5.91 -1.72
CA GLU A 270 7.07 -4.90 -2.02
C GLU A 270 6.89 -4.70 -3.53
N VAL A 271 7.99 -4.60 -4.30
CA VAL A 271 7.93 -4.47 -5.76
C VAL A 271 7.32 -5.72 -6.39
N VAL A 272 7.66 -6.92 -5.91
CA VAL A 272 7.05 -8.18 -6.36
C VAL A 272 5.56 -8.19 -6.07
N GLN A 273 5.14 -7.75 -4.89
CA GLN A 273 3.73 -7.69 -4.53
C GLN A 273 2.97 -6.68 -5.38
N MET A 274 3.49 -5.46 -5.58
CA MET A 274 2.92 -4.47 -6.49
C MET A 274 2.87 -4.96 -7.93
N ARG A 275 3.87 -5.71 -8.39
CA ARG A 275 3.85 -6.35 -9.72
C ARG A 275 2.71 -7.35 -9.83
N ARG A 276 2.46 -8.19 -8.81
CA ARG A 276 1.32 -9.13 -8.79
C ARG A 276 -0.01 -8.39 -8.91
N VAL A 277 -0.17 -7.28 -8.19
CA VAL A 277 -1.38 -6.44 -8.29
C VAL A 277 -1.52 -5.89 -9.71
N GLY A 278 -0.46 -5.32 -10.27
CA GLY A 278 -0.45 -4.82 -11.65
C GLY A 278 -0.70 -5.89 -12.71
N GLN A 279 -0.29 -7.15 -12.50
CA GLN A 279 -0.64 -8.28 -13.37
C GLN A 279 -2.14 -8.56 -13.35
N ALA A 280 -2.73 -8.66 -12.16
CA ALA A 280 -4.14 -8.95 -12.00
C ALA A 280 -5.00 -7.82 -12.59
N SER A 281 -4.69 -6.57 -12.23
CA SER A 281 -5.37 -5.38 -12.73
C SER A 281 -5.19 -5.22 -14.24
N GLY A 282 -3.97 -5.37 -14.76
CA GLY A 282 -3.71 -5.21 -16.19
C GLY A 282 -4.46 -6.24 -17.05
N ARG A 283 -4.54 -7.49 -16.57
CA ARG A 283 -5.38 -8.51 -17.21
C ARG A 283 -6.86 -8.17 -17.13
N ALA A 284 -7.33 -7.56 -16.05
CA ALA A 284 -8.74 -7.11 -15.94
C ALA A 284 -9.06 -6.05 -17.00
N PHE A 285 -8.17 -5.08 -17.22
CA PHE A 285 -8.31 -4.10 -18.31
C PHE A 285 -8.35 -4.75 -19.68
N THR A 286 -7.42 -5.66 -19.97
CA THR A 286 -7.38 -6.37 -21.25
C THR A 286 -8.63 -7.22 -21.47
N GLU A 287 -9.18 -7.87 -20.44
CA GLU A 287 -10.48 -8.56 -20.56
C GLU A 287 -11.64 -7.59 -20.81
N SER A 288 -11.65 -6.42 -20.16
CA SER A 288 -12.67 -5.39 -20.40
C SER A 288 -12.64 -4.89 -21.86
N MET A 289 -11.45 -4.66 -22.41
CA MET A 289 -11.27 -4.29 -23.81
C MET A 289 -11.70 -5.38 -24.79
N ARG A 290 -11.82 -6.65 -24.38
CA ARG A 290 -12.36 -7.76 -25.20
C ARG A 290 -13.88 -7.86 -25.23
N GLN A 291 -14.62 -7.20 -24.32
CA GLN A 291 -16.06 -7.44 -24.13
C GLN A 291 -17.08 -6.66 -24.99
N THR A 292 -17.48 -5.42 -24.74
CA THR A 292 -18.45 -4.59 -25.50
C THR A 292 -19.58 -4.31 -24.55
N PHE A 293 -19.74 -3.02 -24.26
CA PHE A 293 -20.62 -2.53 -23.24
C PHE A 293 -21.43 -1.40 -23.82
N THR A 294 -22.71 -1.32 -23.42
CA THR A 294 -23.60 -0.22 -23.82
C THR A 294 -23.73 0.84 -22.73
N LYS A 295 -23.18 0.58 -21.54
CA LYS A 295 -23.27 1.46 -20.36
C LYS A 295 -21.96 1.44 -19.58
N GLU A 296 -21.59 2.59 -19.06
CA GLU A 296 -20.43 2.76 -18.19
C GLU A 296 -20.51 1.83 -16.98
N LYS A 297 -21.69 1.75 -16.34
CA LYS A 297 -21.92 0.92 -15.14
C LYS A 297 -21.62 -0.56 -15.34
N ASP A 298 -21.97 -1.10 -16.51
CA ASP A 298 -21.78 -2.51 -16.81
C ASP A 298 -20.29 -2.81 -16.98
N LEU A 299 -19.55 -1.89 -17.62
CA LEU A 299 -18.09 -1.94 -17.72
C LEU A 299 -17.42 -1.78 -16.35
N THR A 300 -17.86 -0.84 -15.50
CA THR A 300 -17.36 -0.71 -14.11
C THR A 300 -17.53 -2.02 -13.34
N SER A 301 -18.73 -2.60 -13.36
CA SER A 301 -19.04 -3.84 -12.64
C SER A 301 -18.21 -5.02 -13.15
N PHE A 302 -18.01 -5.10 -14.46
CA PHE A 302 -17.18 -6.14 -15.07
C PHE A 302 -15.69 -5.97 -14.71
N LEU A 303 -15.19 -4.75 -14.70
CA LEU A 303 -13.80 -4.44 -14.31
C LEU A 303 -13.54 -4.82 -12.86
N GLU A 304 -14.39 -4.38 -11.93
CA GLU A 304 -14.27 -4.69 -10.50
C GLU A 304 -14.39 -6.20 -10.22
N TYR A 305 -15.31 -6.89 -10.91
CA TYR A 305 -15.39 -8.35 -10.87
C TYR A 305 -14.06 -8.98 -11.29
N ASN A 306 -13.47 -8.51 -12.39
CA ASN A 306 -12.20 -9.04 -12.91
C ASN A 306 -11.02 -8.76 -12.00
N PHE A 307 -10.97 -7.63 -11.29
CA PHE A 307 -9.96 -7.42 -10.25
C PHE A 307 -10.04 -8.54 -9.21
N LYS A 308 -11.23 -8.81 -8.67
CA LYS A 308 -11.44 -9.81 -7.62
C LYS A 308 -11.10 -11.23 -8.10
N VAL A 309 -11.64 -11.68 -9.22
CA VAL A 309 -11.41 -13.07 -9.68
C VAL A 309 -10.00 -13.32 -10.21
N LYS A 310 -9.22 -12.27 -10.50
CA LYS A 310 -7.80 -12.37 -10.88
C LYS A 310 -6.85 -12.26 -9.68
N GLY A 311 -7.37 -12.09 -8.47
CA GLY A 311 -6.65 -12.24 -7.21
C GLY A 311 -6.54 -10.97 -6.36
N CYS A 312 -7.06 -9.83 -6.80
CA CYS A 312 -7.13 -8.65 -5.94
C CYS A 312 -8.21 -8.84 -4.86
N ASP A 313 -8.02 -8.22 -3.70
CA ASP A 313 -9.00 -8.21 -2.61
C ASP A 313 -10.23 -7.37 -3.02
N THR A 314 -9.97 -6.20 -3.62
CA THR A 314 -11.00 -5.24 -4.06
C THR A 314 -10.44 -4.22 -5.07
N SER A 315 -11.24 -3.22 -5.44
CA SER A 315 -10.76 -2.06 -6.20
C SER A 315 -10.04 -1.08 -5.27
N ALA A 316 -8.87 -0.59 -5.65
CA ALA A 316 -8.06 0.35 -4.86
C ALA A 316 -8.74 1.73 -4.71
N PHE A 317 -9.58 2.10 -5.69
CA PHE A 317 -10.38 3.32 -5.69
C PHE A 317 -11.63 3.11 -6.56
N VAL A 318 -12.57 4.05 -6.50
CA VAL A 318 -13.76 4.03 -7.37
C VAL A 318 -13.30 4.27 -8.81
N PRO A 319 -13.47 3.31 -9.74
CA PRO A 319 -12.97 3.49 -11.10
C PRO A 319 -13.62 4.70 -11.78
N VAL A 320 -12.89 5.38 -12.65
CA VAL A 320 -13.48 6.28 -13.66
C VAL A 320 -13.83 5.44 -14.86
N VAL A 321 -15.09 5.47 -15.32
CA VAL A 321 -15.50 4.86 -16.59
C VAL A 321 -16.29 5.90 -17.36
N ALA A 322 -15.60 6.62 -18.24
CA ALA A 322 -16.09 7.85 -18.84
C ALA A 322 -16.15 7.74 -20.36
N GLY A 323 -17.36 7.59 -20.92
CA GLY A 323 -17.61 7.55 -22.35
C GLY A 323 -17.74 8.94 -22.98
N GLY A 324 -17.16 9.12 -24.18
CA GLY A 324 -17.27 10.36 -24.95
C GLY A 324 -16.85 11.59 -24.15
N SER A 325 -17.70 12.63 -24.13
CA SER A 325 -17.43 13.88 -23.42
C SER A 325 -17.30 13.74 -21.89
N ASN A 326 -17.78 12.64 -21.29
CA ASN A 326 -17.59 12.40 -19.85
C ASN A 326 -16.08 12.29 -19.52
N ALA A 327 -15.25 11.85 -20.47
CA ALA A 327 -13.81 11.75 -20.30
C ALA A 327 -13.13 13.11 -20.05
N LEU A 328 -13.80 14.22 -20.36
CA LEU A 328 -13.31 15.58 -20.06
C LEU A 328 -13.39 15.94 -18.56
N SER A 329 -14.04 15.12 -17.74
CA SER A 329 -14.08 15.27 -16.29
C SER A 329 -13.11 14.28 -15.62
N ILE A 330 -12.00 14.81 -15.10
CA ILE A 330 -10.85 14.02 -14.61
C ILE A 330 -11.23 13.00 -13.52
N HIS A 331 -12.15 13.38 -12.62
CA HIS A 331 -12.63 12.54 -11.52
C HIS A 331 -14.09 12.04 -11.74
N TYR A 332 -14.47 11.77 -13.00
CA TYR A 332 -15.80 11.25 -13.30
C TYR A 332 -16.02 9.86 -12.70
N THR A 333 -16.86 9.76 -11.67
CA THR A 333 -17.13 8.50 -10.96
C THR A 333 -18.61 8.14 -10.93
N ARG A 334 -19.44 8.87 -11.69
CA ARG A 334 -20.89 8.61 -11.76
C ARG A 334 -21.17 7.29 -12.49
N ASN A 335 -20.39 7.02 -13.54
CA ASN A 335 -20.33 5.75 -14.27
C ASN A 335 -21.70 5.15 -14.59
N ASP A 336 -22.65 5.96 -15.05
CA ASP A 336 -24.03 5.53 -15.28
C ASP A 336 -24.59 5.96 -16.65
N ASP A 337 -23.75 6.53 -17.51
CA ASP A 337 -24.14 6.96 -18.85
C ASP A 337 -24.02 5.81 -19.88
N VAL A 338 -24.52 6.08 -21.07
CA VAL A 338 -24.49 5.19 -22.24
C VAL A 338 -23.14 5.32 -22.94
N LEU A 339 -22.56 4.18 -23.29
CA LEU A 339 -21.40 4.09 -24.18
C LEU A 339 -21.90 4.05 -25.63
N ARG A 340 -21.60 5.10 -26.40
CA ARG A 340 -22.11 5.28 -27.77
C ARG A 340 -21.10 4.77 -28.80
N ASP A 341 -21.61 4.26 -29.91
CA ASP A 341 -20.79 3.87 -31.06
C ASP A 341 -20.04 5.10 -31.61
N GLY A 342 -18.79 4.89 -32.04
CA GLY A 342 -17.90 5.95 -32.50
C GLY A 342 -17.21 6.76 -31.39
N ASP A 343 -17.69 6.74 -30.14
CA ASP A 343 -17.01 7.37 -29.01
C ASP A 343 -15.82 6.51 -28.52
N MET A 344 -14.92 7.12 -27.75
CA MET A 344 -13.98 6.40 -26.90
C MET A 344 -14.49 6.34 -25.45
N VAL A 345 -13.97 5.38 -24.69
CA VAL A 345 -14.13 5.31 -23.24
C VAL A 345 -12.76 5.44 -22.58
N LEU A 346 -12.64 6.37 -21.63
CA LEU A 346 -11.51 6.47 -20.72
C LEU A 346 -11.86 5.71 -19.46
N VAL A 347 -11.03 4.71 -19.12
CA VAL A 347 -11.18 3.92 -17.91
C VAL A 347 -9.94 4.06 -17.06
N ASP A 348 -10.13 4.52 -15.83
CA ASP A 348 -9.11 4.61 -14.79
C ASP A 348 -9.51 3.72 -13.62
N GLY A 349 -8.61 2.88 -13.15
CA GLY A 349 -8.88 1.96 -12.07
C GLY A 349 -7.69 1.06 -11.76
N GLY A 350 -7.74 0.44 -10.59
CA GLY A 350 -6.77 -0.57 -10.24
C GLY A 350 -7.25 -1.40 -9.06
N GLY A 351 -6.75 -2.62 -8.96
CA GLY A 351 -7.01 -3.49 -7.82
C GLY A 351 -6.08 -3.21 -6.65
N GLU A 352 -6.47 -3.73 -5.49
CA GLU A 352 -5.70 -3.78 -4.26
C GLU A 352 -5.48 -5.24 -3.84
N MET A 353 -4.27 -5.61 -3.41
CA MET A 353 -3.97 -6.95 -2.89
C MET A 353 -2.96 -6.87 -1.74
N GLY A 354 -3.35 -7.31 -0.55
CA GLY A 354 -2.52 -7.18 0.65
C GLY A 354 -2.18 -5.72 0.94
N THR A 355 -3.13 -4.81 0.72
CA THR A 355 -3.05 -3.34 0.81
C THR A 355 -2.16 -2.62 -0.21
N TYR A 356 -1.37 -3.32 -1.02
CA TYR A 356 -0.66 -2.70 -2.15
C TYR A 356 -1.62 -2.51 -3.32
N VAL A 357 -1.47 -1.39 -4.03
CA VAL A 357 -2.37 -1.01 -5.12
C VAL A 357 -1.64 -0.95 -6.46
N SER A 358 -2.41 -1.08 -7.53
CA SER A 358 -2.02 -0.65 -8.87
C SER A 358 -2.83 0.56 -9.28
N ASP A 359 -2.30 1.37 -10.19
CA ASP A 359 -3.00 2.48 -10.83
C ASP A 359 -2.82 2.41 -12.35
N ILE A 360 -3.92 2.38 -13.09
CA ILE A 360 -3.96 2.12 -14.53
C ILE A 360 -5.10 2.93 -15.15
N THR A 361 -4.75 3.78 -16.10
CA THR A 361 -5.68 4.36 -17.06
C THR A 361 -5.43 3.83 -18.46
N ARG A 362 -6.52 3.48 -19.15
CA ARG A 362 -6.55 3.16 -20.58
C ARG A 362 -7.72 3.86 -21.25
N THR A 363 -7.52 4.29 -22.49
CA THR A 363 -8.59 4.81 -23.34
C THR A 363 -8.69 3.96 -24.59
N TRP A 364 -9.91 3.59 -24.99
CA TRP A 364 -10.13 2.80 -26.22
C TRP A 364 -11.49 3.12 -26.87
N PRO A 365 -11.66 2.88 -28.19
CA PRO A 365 -12.93 3.05 -28.88
C PRO A 365 -13.98 2.07 -28.35
N VAL A 366 -15.20 2.56 -28.12
CA VAL A 366 -16.32 1.74 -27.61
C VAL A 366 -16.64 0.58 -28.57
N ASN A 367 -16.50 0.82 -29.87
CA ASN A 367 -16.75 -0.15 -30.94
C ASN A 367 -15.53 -1.01 -31.30
N GLY A 368 -14.36 -0.75 -30.70
CA GLY A 368 -13.14 -1.52 -30.89
C GLY A 368 -12.23 -1.06 -32.03
N GLU A 369 -12.57 -0.01 -32.78
CA GLU A 369 -11.76 0.50 -33.89
C GLU A 369 -11.52 2.01 -33.76
N PHE A 370 -10.27 2.44 -33.87
CA PHE A 370 -9.93 3.86 -33.79
C PHE A 370 -10.22 4.54 -35.12
N SER A 371 -11.01 5.61 -35.09
CA SER A 371 -11.05 6.56 -36.20
C SER A 371 -9.71 7.30 -36.35
N ASP A 372 -9.43 7.86 -37.53
CA ASP A 372 -8.18 8.60 -37.77
C ASP A 372 -7.88 9.69 -36.71
N PRO A 373 -8.84 10.56 -36.32
CA PRO A 373 -8.58 11.56 -35.28
C PRO A 373 -8.33 10.94 -33.89
N GLN A 374 -9.01 9.85 -33.54
CA GLN A 374 -8.77 9.15 -32.28
C GLN A 374 -7.38 8.53 -32.26
N ARG A 375 -6.98 7.86 -33.36
CA ARG A 375 -5.66 7.25 -33.53
C ARG A 375 -4.54 8.28 -33.46
N ASP A 376 -4.70 9.41 -34.15
CA ASP A 376 -3.73 10.51 -34.16
C ASP A 376 -3.50 11.05 -32.74
N LEU A 377 -4.57 11.40 -32.03
CA LEU A 377 -4.48 11.97 -30.69
C LEU A 377 -4.01 10.94 -29.66
N TYR A 378 -4.43 9.69 -29.78
CA TYR A 378 -3.99 8.60 -28.92
C TYR A 378 -2.48 8.36 -29.03
N ASN A 379 -1.95 8.29 -30.26
CA ASN A 379 -0.53 8.12 -30.49
C ASN A 379 0.30 9.30 -29.98
N ALA A 380 -0.21 10.53 -30.06
CA ALA A 380 0.43 11.69 -29.44
C ALA A 380 0.64 11.50 -27.93
N VAL A 381 -0.38 11.03 -27.21
CA VAL A 381 -0.29 10.74 -25.76
C VAL A 381 0.63 9.53 -25.50
N LEU A 382 0.47 8.45 -26.27
CA LEU A 382 1.25 7.21 -26.11
C LEU A 382 2.76 7.43 -26.31
N ASN A 383 3.14 8.24 -27.29
CA ASN A 383 4.55 8.56 -27.58
C ASN A 383 5.21 9.29 -26.41
N VAL A 384 4.50 10.24 -25.80
CA VAL A 384 4.97 10.95 -24.61
C VAL A 384 5.06 10.01 -23.42
N GLN A 385 4.03 9.17 -23.21
CA GLN A 385 4.00 8.19 -22.14
C GLN A 385 5.22 7.26 -22.19
N ARG A 386 5.51 6.69 -23.36
CA ARG A 386 6.70 5.84 -23.59
C ARG A 386 8.01 6.57 -23.27
N THR A 387 8.12 7.82 -23.70
CA THR A 387 9.30 8.65 -23.42
C THR A 387 9.49 8.82 -21.92
N CYS A 388 8.45 9.20 -21.18
CA CYS A 388 8.50 9.38 -19.73
C CYS A 388 8.77 8.06 -18.98
N VAL A 389 8.16 6.95 -19.39
CA VAL A 389 8.44 5.62 -18.81
C VAL A 389 9.91 5.25 -19.00
N SER A 390 10.50 5.49 -20.18
CA SER A 390 11.92 5.18 -20.43
C SER A 390 12.92 5.94 -19.54
N LEU A 391 12.47 7.06 -18.97
CA LEU A 391 13.24 7.90 -18.05
C LEU A 391 13.03 7.54 -16.58
N CYS A 392 12.16 6.57 -16.26
CA CYS A 392 11.96 6.07 -14.90
C CYS A 392 13.09 5.11 -14.48
N ARG A 393 14.32 5.63 -14.48
CA ARG A 393 15.55 4.97 -14.05
C ARG A 393 16.44 5.96 -13.31
N GLU A 394 17.14 5.52 -12.28
CA GLU A 394 17.98 6.41 -11.46
C GLU A 394 19.07 7.10 -12.29
N SER A 395 19.66 6.37 -13.24
CA SER A 395 20.66 6.90 -14.17
C SER A 395 20.18 8.05 -15.08
N ALA A 396 18.85 8.28 -15.21
CA ALA A 396 18.32 9.44 -15.92
C ALA A 396 18.45 10.74 -15.12
N ASN A 397 18.62 10.65 -13.80
CA ASN A 397 18.83 11.79 -12.90
C ASN A 397 17.75 12.88 -13.03
N VAL A 398 16.49 12.47 -13.14
CA VAL A 398 15.31 13.34 -13.25
C VAL A 398 14.41 13.21 -12.04
N SER A 399 13.75 14.30 -11.65
CA SER A 399 12.68 14.31 -10.65
C SER A 399 11.31 14.08 -11.31
N LEU A 400 10.28 13.83 -10.50
CA LEU A 400 8.90 13.68 -10.99
C LEU A 400 8.37 15.00 -11.57
N ASP A 401 8.72 16.15 -10.99
CA ASP A 401 8.41 17.48 -11.56
C ASP A 401 9.13 17.71 -12.90
N LYS A 402 10.36 17.22 -13.04
CA LYS A 402 11.11 17.31 -14.29
C LYS A 402 10.50 16.42 -15.37
N LEU A 403 10.06 15.22 -15.01
CA LEU A 403 9.31 14.35 -15.92
C LEU A 403 8.01 15.03 -16.38
N HIS A 404 7.27 15.68 -15.48
CA HIS A 404 6.06 16.43 -15.86
C HIS A 404 6.37 17.53 -16.89
N THR A 405 7.46 18.28 -16.69
CA THR A 405 7.91 19.28 -17.68
C THR A 405 8.25 18.64 -19.03
N ILE A 406 8.90 17.47 -19.02
CA ILE A 406 9.23 16.72 -20.24
C ILE A 406 7.95 16.26 -20.94
N ALA A 407 6.96 15.77 -20.20
CA ALA A 407 5.68 15.34 -20.75
C ALA A 407 4.90 16.52 -21.35
N GLU A 408 4.80 17.65 -20.65
CA GLU A 408 4.08 18.83 -21.15
C GLU A 408 4.71 19.33 -22.47
N ASN A 409 6.03 19.42 -22.54
CA ASN A 409 6.73 19.82 -23.77
C ASN A 409 6.53 18.79 -24.89
N GLY A 410 6.64 17.50 -24.59
CA GLY A 410 6.40 16.44 -25.57
C GLY A 410 4.96 16.48 -26.11
N LEU A 411 3.97 16.66 -25.24
CA LEU A 411 2.56 16.77 -25.65
C LEU A 411 2.34 18.02 -26.49
N ARG A 412 2.94 19.16 -26.11
CA ARG A 412 2.89 20.40 -26.87
C ARG A 412 3.42 20.22 -28.30
N ASP A 413 4.55 19.55 -28.46
CA ASP A 413 5.15 19.28 -29.77
C ASP A 413 4.27 18.35 -30.63
N GLN A 414 3.70 17.30 -30.02
CA GLN A 414 2.78 16.39 -30.72
C GLN A 414 1.49 17.11 -31.13
N LEU A 415 0.90 17.92 -30.25
CA LEU A 415 -0.33 18.68 -30.54
C LEU A 415 -0.12 19.73 -31.64
N GLN A 416 1.03 20.40 -31.69
CA GLN A 416 1.36 21.32 -32.79
C GLN A 416 1.36 20.61 -34.14
N GLN A 417 1.90 19.39 -34.22
CA GLN A 417 1.90 18.59 -35.45
C GLN A 417 0.49 18.19 -35.88
N LEU A 418 -0.44 18.06 -34.93
CA LEU A 418 -1.86 17.81 -35.17
C LEU A 418 -2.68 19.08 -35.47
N GLY A 419 -2.04 20.25 -35.50
CA GLY A 419 -2.67 21.52 -35.87
C GLY A 419 -3.33 22.28 -34.71
N PHE A 420 -3.01 21.94 -33.45
CA PHE A 420 -3.48 22.71 -32.30
C PHE A 420 -2.70 24.03 -32.14
N ASP A 421 -3.41 25.12 -31.83
CA ASP A 421 -2.79 26.33 -31.30
C ASP A 421 -2.53 26.17 -29.80
N VAL A 422 -1.28 25.84 -29.48
CA VAL A 422 -0.81 25.63 -28.10
C VAL A 422 -0.26 26.92 -27.44
N SER A 423 -0.56 28.10 -27.98
CA SER A 423 -0.12 29.37 -27.40
C SER A 423 -0.80 29.70 -26.06
N GLY A 424 -0.12 30.51 -25.23
CA GLY A 424 -0.62 30.93 -23.92
C GLY A 424 -0.84 29.75 -22.95
N ASN A 425 -1.98 29.74 -22.25
CA ASN A 425 -2.33 28.71 -21.27
C ASN A 425 -2.98 27.45 -21.90
N ALA A 426 -2.68 27.13 -23.16
CA ALA A 426 -3.32 25.98 -23.82
C ALA A 426 -3.07 24.66 -23.09
N MET A 427 -1.84 24.42 -22.62
CA MET A 427 -1.51 23.18 -21.91
C MET A 427 -2.16 23.10 -20.53
N GLY A 428 -2.36 24.21 -19.82
CA GLY A 428 -3.13 24.21 -18.57
C GLY A 428 -4.62 23.87 -18.77
N VAL A 429 -5.13 23.94 -20.01
CA VAL A 429 -6.49 23.50 -20.37
C VAL A 429 -6.48 22.06 -20.86
N LEU A 430 -5.54 21.71 -21.76
CA LEU A 430 -5.50 20.40 -22.42
C LEU A 430 -4.87 19.30 -21.55
N PHE A 431 -3.92 19.63 -20.68
CA PHE A 431 -3.24 18.74 -19.74
C PHE A 431 -3.23 19.36 -18.32
N PRO A 432 -4.40 19.40 -17.64
CA PRO A 432 -4.61 20.18 -16.42
C PRO A 432 -4.16 19.48 -15.12
N HIS A 433 -3.48 18.34 -15.19
CA HIS A 433 -3.04 17.55 -14.03
C HIS A 433 -1.54 17.25 -14.09
N HIS A 434 -1.00 16.75 -12.98
CA HIS A 434 0.39 16.32 -12.92
C HIS A 434 0.60 15.03 -13.73
N LEU A 435 1.83 14.77 -14.19
CA LEU A 435 2.16 13.54 -14.93
C LEU A 435 2.05 12.26 -14.09
N GLY A 436 2.01 12.37 -12.77
CA GLY A 436 2.00 11.21 -11.90
C GLY A 436 2.31 11.54 -10.45
N HIS A 437 2.30 10.51 -9.63
CA HIS A 437 2.52 10.55 -8.18
C HIS A 437 3.21 9.27 -7.71
N TYR A 438 3.66 9.24 -6.46
CA TYR A 438 4.12 7.99 -5.85
C TYR A 438 2.94 7.04 -5.64
N VAL A 439 3.16 5.74 -5.79
CA VAL A 439 2.16 4.67 -5.61
C VAL A 439 2.76 3.55 -4.77
N GLY A 440 1.94 2.86 -3.97
CA GLY A 440 2.41 1.78 -3.09
C GLY A 440 1.28 1.17 -2.28
N LEU A 441 1.28 1.42 -0.97
CA LEU A 441 0.17 1.02 -0.09
C LEU A 441 -1.08 1.90 -0.29
N ASP A 442 -0.90 3.12 -0.77
CA ASP A 442 -1.99 4.02 -1.17
C ASP A 442 -1.81 4.40 -2.64
N VAL A 443 -2.90 4.81 -3.30
CA VAL A 443 -2.89 5.27 -4.70
C VAL A 443 -1.99 6.51 -4.82
N HIS A 444 -2.31 7.56 -4.05
CA HIS A 444 -1.45 8.71 -3.84
C HIS A 444 -0.55 8.48 -2.60
N ASP A 445 0.49 7.67 -2.77
CA ASP A 445 1.37 7.23 -1.68
C ASP A 445 2.28 8.35 -1.17
N CYS A 446 2.72 8.21 0.09
CA CYS A 446 3.72 9.07 0.74
C CYS A 446 3.41 10.59 0.64
N PRO A 447 2.22 11.05 1.05
CA PRO A 447 1.80 12.43 0.87
C PRO A 447 2.74 13.42 1.56
N GLY A 448 3.30 14.36 0.80
CA GLY A 448 4.25 15.36 1.29
C GLY A 448 5.73 15.00 1.06
N TYR A 449 6.04 13.80 0.54
CA TYR A 449 7.37 13.55 -0.03
C TYR A 449 7.53 14.36 -1.33
N SER A 450 8.66 15.05 -1.48
CA SER A 450 8.83 16.02 -2.57
C SER A 450 8.88 15.34 -3.94
N ARG A 451 8.17 15.93 -4.92
CA ARG A 451 8.27 15.57 -6.34
C ARG A 451 9.48 16.19 -7.04
N GLY A 452 10.16 17.12 -6.36
CA GLY A 452 11.38 17.79 -6.83
C GLY A 452 12.66 17.01 -6.54
N TYR A 453 12.62 15.95 -5.72
CA TYR A 453 13.76 15.06 -5.54
C TYR A 453 13.95 14.18 -6.79
N ASN A 454 15.21 13.97 -7.17
CA ASN A 454 15.52 13.07 -8.27
C ASN A 454 15.09 11.66 -7.89
N LEU A 455 14.47 10.99 -8.86
CA LEU A 455 13.99 9.63 -8.70
C LEU A 455 15.16 8.67 -8.44
N LYS A 456 14.92 7.73 -7.53
CA LYS A 456 15.88 6.75 -7.06
C LYS A 456 15.35 5.34 -7.24
N ALA A 457 16.26 4.38 -7.43
CA ALA A 457 15.89 2.99 -7.57
C ALA A 457 15.05 2.51 -6.37
N GLY A 458 14.02 1.72 -6.64
CA GLY A 458 13.06 1.25 -5.63
C GLY A 458 11.90 2.22 -5.34
N GLN A 459 11.88 3.43 -5.91
CA GLN A 459 10.69 4.27 -5.87
C GLN A 459 9.65 3.81 -6.91
N CYS A 460 8.37 3.82 -6.55
CA CYS A 460 7.29 3.52 -7.49
C CYS A 460 6.43 4.75 -7.73
N ILE A 461 6.16 5.05 -9.00
CA ILE A 461 5.37 6.19 -9.45
C ILE A 461 4.37 5.80 -10.53
N THR A 462 3.34 6.61 -10.75
CA THR A 462 2.52 6.58 -11.96
C THR A 462 3.16 7.42 -13.07
N VAL A 463 2.89 7.06 -14.33
CA VAL A 463 3.21 7.86 -15.53
C VAL A 463 1.98 7.93 -16.41
N GLU A 464 1.22 9.01 -16.26
CA GLU A 464 -0.16 9.17 -16.71
C GLU A 464 -0.40 10.45 -17.56
N PRO A 465 0.32 10.68 -18.68
CA PRO A 465 -0.02 11.82 -19.53
C PRO A 465 -1.45 11.69 -20.07
N GLY A 466 -2.13 12.82 -20.20
CA GLY A 466 -3.48 12.88 -20.75
C GLY A 466 -3.73 14.16 -21.52
N ILE A 467 -4.65 14.10 -22.49
CA ILE A 467 -5.16 15.24 -23.24
C ILE A 467 -6.68 15.22 -23.21
N TYR A 468 -7.26 16.34 -22.80
CA TYR A 468 -8.71 16.56 -22.74
C TYR A 468 -9.03 17.75 -23.62
N VAL A 469 -9.75 17.55 -24.71
CA VAL A 469 -10.06 18.60 -25.69
C VAL A 469 -11.48 19.11 -25.46
N PRO A 470 -11.66 20.31 -24.87
CA PRO A 470 -12.99 20.90 -24.70
C PRO A 470 -13.74 21.04 -26.01
N ASP A 471 -15.07 20.98 -25.95
CA ASP A 471 -15.89 21.30 -27.11
C ASP A 471 -16.00 22.83 -27.29
N SER A 472 -15.04 23.40 -28.03
CA SER A 472 -15.00 24.84 -28.33
C SER A 472 -14.24 25.11 -29.62
N ASP A 473 -14.57 26.23 -30.28
CA ASP A 473 -13.96 26.64 -31.55
C ASP A 473 -12.46 26.94 -31.48
N ARG A 474 -11.89 27.01 -30.28
CA ARG A 474 -10.44 27.15 -30.06
C ARG A 474 -9.64 25.94 -30.59
N TRP A 475 -10.26 24.76 -30.65
CA TRP A 475 -9.56 23.51 -30.96
C TRP A 475 -9.98 22.95 -32.32
N PRO A 476 -9.12 22.16 -33.00
CA PRO A 476 -9.49 21.57 -34.28
C PRO A 476 -10.74 20.69 -34.14
N GLU A 477 -11.72 20.90 -35.02
CA GLU A 477 -13.07 20.29 -34.95
C GLU A 477 -13.04 18.78 -34.74
N LYS A 478 -12.17 18.08 -35.47
CA LYS A 478 -12.04 16.62 -35.42
C LYS A 478 -11.58 16.02 -34.08
N PHE A 479 -11.08 16.85 -33.15
CA PHE A 479 -10.61 16.39 -31.83
C PHE A 479 -11.48 16.83 -30.66
N ARG A 480 -12.49 17.69 -30.90
CA ARG A 480 -13.33 18.25 -29.82
C ARG A 480 -14.10 17.14 -29.12
N GLY A 481 -14.22 17.25 -27.79
CA GLY A 481 -14.94 16.27 -26.98
C GLY A 481 -14.13 15.02 -26.63
N ILE A 482 -12.90 14.87 -27.15
CA ILE A 482 -12.06 13.71 -26.90
C ILE A 482 -11.22 13.91 -25.63
N GLY A 483 -11.32 12.96 -24.69
CA GLY A 483 -10.41 12.81 -23.56
C GLY A 483 -9.63 11.49 -23.65
N ILE A 484 -8.31 11.56 -23.52
CA ILE A 484 -7.40 10.40 -23.53
C ILE A 484 -6.45 10.51 -22.34
N ARG A 485 -6.27 9.42 -21.61
CA ARG A 485 -5.18 9.25 -20.63
C ARG A 485 -4.64 7.83 -20.75
N ILE A 486 -3.32 7.70 -20.68
CA ILE A 486 -2.62 6.41 -20.75
C ILE A 486 -1.66 6.37 -19.58
N GLU A 487 -1.83 5.38 -18.70
CA GLU A 487 -1.12 5.36 -17.43
C GLU A 487 -0.56 3.99 -17.07
N ASP A 488 0.68 3.98 -16.60
CA ASP A 488 1.26 2.79 -15.98
C ASP A 488 1.82 3.12 -14.61
N SER A 489 1.72 2.15 -13.69
CA SER A 489 2.54 2.12 -12.49
C SER A 489 3.93 1.59 -12.81
N VAL A 490 4.98 2.32 -12.41
CA VAL A 490 6.38 2.03 -12.76
C VAL A 490 7.25 2.08 -11.51
N CYS A 491 8.03 1.02 -11.28
CA CYS A 491 9.14 1.06 -10.33
C CYS A 491 10.40 1.57 -11.04
N VAL A 492 11.03 2.57 -10.46
CA VAL A 492 12.31 3.13 -10.90
C VAL A 492 13.38 2.08 -10.65
N GLY A 493 14.06 1.63 -11.69
CA GLY A 493 15.25 0.77 -11.57
C GLY A 493 16.55 1.56 -11.68
N ASP A 494 17.69 0.89 -11.56
CA ASP A 494 19.00 1.53 -11.68
C ASP A 494 19.24 2.05 -13.12
N ASP A 495 19.16 1.14 -14.09
CA ASP A 495 19.45 1.39 -15.50
C ASP A 495 18.23 1.28 -16.42
N SER A 496 17.12 0.72 -15.93
CA SER A 496 15.90 0.52 -16.71
C SER A 496 14.64 0.58 -15.85
N PRO A 497 13.51 1.08 -16.38
CA PRO A 497 12.24 1.07 -15.67
C PRO A 497 11.68 -0.35 -15.54
N ILE A 498 10.96 -0.60 -14.44
CA ILE A 498 10.19 -1.84 -14.23
C ILE A 498 8.70 -1.46 -14.29
N VAL A 499 8.08 -1.68 -15.46
CA VAL A 499 6.65 -1.42 -15.63
C VAL A 499 5.85 -2.51 -14.91
N LEU A 500 5.01 -2.11 -13.97
CA LEU A 500 4.27 -3.03 -13.10
C LEU A 500 2.97 -3.52 -13.73
N THR A 501 2.50 -2.86 -14.78
CA THR A 501 1.14 -2.98 -15.35
C THR A 501 1.14 -3.42 -16.83
N THR A 502 2.19 -4.12 -17.26
CA THR A 502 2.41 -4.52 -18.66
C THR A 502 1.28 -5.30 -19.32
N GLU A 503 0.44 -5.98 -18.53
CA GLU A 503 -0.67 -6.80 -19.02
C GLU A 503 -1.85 -5.97 -19.51
N ALA A 504 -1.96 -4.68 -19.13
CA ALA A 504 -2.92 -3.76 -19.74
C ALA A 504 -2.34 -3.27 -21.06
N VAL A 505 -2.82 -3.84 -22.17
CA VAL A 505 -2.35 -3.43 -23.51
C VAL A 505 -2.63 -1.94 -23.76
N LYS A 506 -1.75 -1.29 -24.54
CA LYS A 506 -1.84 0.15 -24.85
C LYS A 506 -1.39 0.51 -26.26
N GLU A 507 -0.94 -0.46 -27.04
CA GLU A 507 -0.65 -0.21 -28.45
C GLU A 507 -1.95 -0.21 -29.23
N VAL A 508 -2.08 0.69 -30.21
CA VAL A 508 -3.31 0.79 -31.01
C VAL A 508 -3.62 -0.57 -31.66
N ASP A 509 -2.63 -1.17 -32.30
CA ASP A 509 -2.79 -2.46 -32.97
C ASP A 509 -3.13 -3.59 -31.98
N ASP A 510 -2.56 -3.57 -30.76
CA ASP A 510 -2.87 -4.56 -29.74
C ASP A 510 -4.31 -4.40 -29.23
N ILE A 511 -4.79 -3.16 -29.06
CA ILE A 511 -6.16 -2.85 -28.60
C ILE A 511 -7.17 -3.31 -29.66
N GLU A 512 -6.97 -2.96 -30.93
CA GLU A 512 -7.88 -3.37 -32.02
C GLU A 512 -7.87 -4.89 -32.21
N ALA A 513 -6.71 -5.54 -32.06
CA ALA A 513 -6.59 -7.00 -32.13
C ALA A 513 -7.33 -7.76 -31.01
N LEU A 514 -7.76 -7.09 -29.93
CA LEU A 514 -8.63 -7.71 -28.91
C LEU A 514 -10.07 -7.93 -29.40
N ARG A 515 -10.46 -7.20 -30.45
CA ARG A 515 -11.83 -7.07 -30.98
C ARG A 515 -11.98 -7.64 -32.39
N GLY A 516 -10.88 -7.76 -33.11
CA GLY A 516 -10.80 -8.25 -34.50
C GLY A 516 -10.94 -9.75 -34.67
#